data_AF-A0A088S1V0-F1
#
_entry.id   AF-A0A088S1V0-F1
#
_cell.length_a   1.000
_cell.length_b   1.000
_cell.length_c   1.000
_cell.angle_alpha   90.00
_cell.angle_beta   90.00
_cell.angle_gamma   90.00
#
_symmetry.space_group_name_H-M   'P 1'
#
loop_
_entity.id
_entity.type
_entity.pdbx_description
1 polymer ?
#
loop_
_entity_poly.entity_id
_entity_poly.type
_entity_poly.pdbx_seq_one_letter_code
_entity_poly.pdbx_strand_id
1 'polypeptide(L)'
;MTDTPSALSARASARLSGARRPRTSLVEFCVQDIMESLSVGEDYLILGIDEAGRGPVIGPMVYTGAVISLGEHDDLVRLCHVADSKILDERHRLASLQQLRQLKTFRSFTVCVSPEEISNTMTGRSGRNLNTLSHETAVHIISEATLVSAGKLCAAYVDTVGPPDTYQTRLAGRFPHLRVTVAKKADSKFPIVSAASIVAKTTRDTAIQELGENIGSGYPSDPRAIAWLRSHVHRFFVFRHVYGFVRHSWGPVVQLANDSAVCVPVVFEQDLDEEAARRLERGGDGRQQKLSFAKPPPKRHMVYTHLLKLKYPTSLVE
;
A
#
# COMPACT_ATOMS: atom_id res chain seq x y z
N MET A 1 -83.58 23.56 -8.54
CA MET A 1 -82.63 22.58 -9.09
C MET A 1 -81.29 23.29 -9.15
N THR A 2 -80.41 22.94 -8.22
CA THR A 2 -79.24 23.71 -7.81
C THR A 2 -77.98 23.22 -8.50
N ASP A 3 -77.26 24.14 -9.15
CA ASP A 3 -75.96 23.93 -9.79
C ASP A 3 -74.80 24.45 -8.93
N THR A 4 -73.68 23.69 -8.99
CA THR A 4 -72.27 23.97 -8.57
C THR A 4 -71.93 24.09 -7.06
N PRO A 5 -70.67 23.81 -6.58
CA PRO A 5 -69.39 23.56 -7.30
C PRO A 5 -68.42 22.46 -6.75
N SER A 6 -67.40 22.14 -7.57
CA SER A 6 -65.96 21.87 -7.28
C SER A 6 -65.50 21.12 -6.01
N ALA A 7 -64.76 20.00 -6.17
CA ALA A 7 -63.69 19.59 -5.24
C ALA A 7 -62.67 18.62 -5.89
N LEU A 8 -61.43 18.71 -5.40
CA LEU A 8 -60.16 18.15 -5.91
C LEU A 8 -59.93 16.65 -5.65
N SER A 9 -59.08 16.07 -6.52
CA SER A 9 -57.95 15.15 -6.23
C SER A 9 -58.20 13.79 -5.53
N ALA A 10 -57.97 12.70 -6.27
CA ALA A 10 -56.99 11.66 -5.91
C ALA A 10 -56.77 10.66 -7.06
N ARG A 11 -55.55 10.58 -7.61
CA ARG A 11 -55.12 9.50 -8.52
C ARG A 11 -54.81 8.25 -7.70
N ALA A 12 -55.50 7.14 -8.01
CA ALA A 12 -55.21 5.84 -7.42
C ALA A 12 -53.91 5.25 -8.00
N SER A 13 -53.00 4.93 -7.09
CA SER A 13 -51.63 4.47 -7.33
C SER A 13 -51.57 3.07 -7.94
N ALA A 14 -50.81 2.92 -9.03
CA ALA A 14 -50.48 1.64 -9.62
C ALA A 14 -49.51 0.88 -8.69
N ARG A 15 -49.89 -0.35 -8.32
CA ARG A 15 -49.05 -1.29 -7.59
C ARG A 15 -47.80 -1.61 -8.42
N LEU A 16 -46.65 -1.06 -8.02
CA LEU A 16 -45.33 -1.48 -8.50
C LEU A 16 -44.92 -2.75 -7.74
N SER A 17 -44.84 -3.87 -8.46
CA SER A 17 -44.30 -5.13 -7.97
C SER A 17 -42.84 -4.93 -7.55
N GLY A 18 -42.57 -5.11 -6.26
CA GLY A 18 -41.25 -5.03 -5.64
C GLY A 18 -40.34 -6.22 -5.96
N ALA A 19 -40.10 -6.50 -7.24
CA ALA A 19 -38.98 -7.35 -7.64
C ALA A 19 -37.70 -6.51 -7.59
N ARG A 20 -36.88 -6.72 -6.55
CA ARG A 20 -35.53 -6.16 -6.44
C ARG A 20 -34.75 -6.57 -7.71
N ARG A 21 -34.44 -5.62 -8.57
CA ARG A 21 -33.48 -5.84 -9.67
C ARG A 21 -32.18 -6.38 -9.08
N PRO A 22 -31.56 -7.44 -9.64
CA PRO A 22 -30.23 -7.83 -9.22
C PRO A 22 -29.30 -6.62 -9.45
N ARG A 23 -28.46 -6.29 -8.46
CA ARG A 23 -27.40 -5.28 -8.64
C ARG A 23 -26.56 -5.75 -9.82
N THR A 24 -26.57 -5.00 -10.92
CA THR A 24 -25.57 -5.14 -11.98
C THR A 24 -24.21 -4.97 -11.31
N SER A 25 -23.41 -6.05 -11.31
CA SER A 25 -22.04 -6.02 -10.84
C SER A 25 -21.30 -4.96 -11.66
N LEU A 26 -20.76 -3.94 -11.00
CA LEU A 26 -19.94 -2.88 -11.60
C LEU A 26 -18.55 -3.43 -11.96
N VAL A 27 -18.49 -4.52 -12.71
CA VAL A 27 -17.24 -5.05 -13.24
C VAL A 27 -16.93 -4.23 -14.49
N GLU A 28 -16.01 -3.27 -14.37
CA GLU A 28 -15.50 -2.44 -15.47
C GLU A 28 -14.54 -3.23 -16.40
N PHE A 29 -14.60 -4.57 -16.38
CA PHE A 29 -13.66 -5.47 -17.06
C PHE A 29 -14.40 -6.39 -18.02
N CYS A 30 -14.10 -6.27 -19.31
CA CYS A 30 -14.60 -7.14 -20.37
C CYS A 30 -13.42 -7.86 -21.02
N VAL A 31 -13.41 -9.20 -20.94
CA VAL A 31 -12.39 -10.05 -21.56
C VAL A 31 -12.35 -9.83 -23.08
N GLN A 32 -13.54 -9.77 -23.70
CA GLN A 32 -13.69 -9.61 -25.13
C GLN A 32 -13.03 -8.31 -25.62
N ASP A 33 -13.25 -7.19 -24.91
CA ASP A 33 -12.65 -5.90 -25.26
C ASP A 33 -11.11 -5.95 -25.20
N ILE A 34 -10.53 -6.72 -24.28
CA ILE A 34 -9.07 -6.88 -24.16
C ILE A 34 -8.54 -7.72 -25.32
N MET A 35 -9.20 -8.84 -25.60
CA MET A 35 -8.83 -9.74 -26.71
C MET A 35 -8.88 -9.00 -28.05
N GLU A 36 -9.94 -8.23 -28.29
CA GLU A 36 -10.10 -7.43 -29.51
C GLU A 36 -9.09 -6.28 -29.57
N SER A 37 -8.98 -5.48 -28.52
CA SER A 37 -8.09 -4.30 -28.52
C SER A 37 -6.60 -4.64 -28.62
N LEU A 38 -6.18 -5.80 -28.09
CA LEU A 38 -4.79 -6.23 -28.12
C LEU A 38 -4.53 -7.31 -29.19
N SER A 39 -5.57 -7.79 -29.89
CA SER A 39 -5.48 -8.89 -30.86
C SER A 39 -4.84 -10.16 -30.26
N VAL A 40 -5.32 -10.57 -29.08
CA VAL A 40 -4.77 -11.70 -28.30
C VAL A 40 -5.81 -12.81 -28.08
N GLY A 41 -5.33 -14.03 -27.82
CA GLY A 41 -6.16 -15.21 -27.55
C GLY A 41 -6.50 -15.40 -26.06
N GLU A 42 -7.35 -16.39 -25.77
CA GLU A 42 -7.75 -16.77 -24.40
C GLU A 42 -6.60 -17.27 -23.52
N ASP A 43 -5.51 -17.72 -24.14
CA ASP A 43 -4.31 -18.22 -23.48
C ASP A 43 -3.37 -17.10 -22.99
N TYR A 44 -3.68 -15.84 -23.30
CA TYR A 44 -2.98 -14.68 -22.76
C TYR A 44 -3.36 -14.39 -21.31
N LEU A 45 -2.44 -13.78 -20.59
CA LEU A 45 -2.47 -13.63 -19.15
C LEU A 45 -2.71 -12.17 -18.75
N ILE A 46 -3.45 -11.99 -17.66
CA ILE A 46 -3.64 -10.70 -16.98
C ILE A 46 -3.04 -10.75 -15.58
N LEU A 47 -2.54 -9.61 -15.10
CA LEU A 47 -1.97 -9.44 -13.78
C LEU A 47 -2.82 -8.46 -12.95
N GLY A 48 -3.13 -8.83 -11.71
CA GLY A 48 -3.71 -7.94 -10.70
C GLY A 48 -2.72 -7.73 -9.56
N ILE A 49 -2.55 -6.51 -9.08
CA ILE A 49 -1.63 -6.18 -7.99
C ILE A 49 -2.38 -5.45 -6.89
N ASP A 50 -2.22 -5.94 -5.67
CA ASP A 50 -2.72 -5.30 -4.45
C ASP A 50 -1.73 -5.47 -3.30
N GLU A 51 -1.92 -4.69 -2.23
CA GLU A 51 -1.14 -4.76 -1.01
C GLU A 51 -1.98 -4.98 0.27
N ALA A 52 -1.32 -5.50 1.30
CA ALA A 52 -1.85 -5.57 2.64
C ALA A 52 -0.82 -5.04 3.65
N GLY A 53 -1.29 -4.32 4.66
CA GLY A 53 -0.42 -3.88 5.76
C GLY A 53 0.37 -2.62 5.51
N ARG A 54 -0.10 -1.73 4.64
CA ARG A 54 0.55 -0.44 4.45
C ARG A 54 0.57 0.44 5.71
N GLY A 55 -0.54 0.53 6.44
CA GLY A 55 -0.73 1.46 7.57
C GLY A 55 -0.24 1.03 8.97
N PRO A 56 -0.25 -0.26 9.33
CA PRO A 56 0.10 -0.72 10.69
C PRO A 56 1.52 -0.37 11.13
N VAL A 57 1.67 -0.14 12.43
CA VAL A 57 2.98 0.10 13.08
C VAL A 57 3.74 -1.20 13.35
N ILE A 58 3.03 -2.34 13.29
CA ILE A 58 3.56 -3.67 13.54
C ILE A 58 3.34 -4.58 12.32
N GLY A 59 4.34 -5.42 12.06
CA GLY A 59 4.32 -6.49 11.08
C GLY A 59 4.65 -6.03 9.65
N PRO A 60 4.79 -6.96 8.72
CA PRO A 60 5.24 -6.67 7.36
C PRO A 60 4.19 -5.94 6.53
N MET A 61 4.64 -5.34 5.42
CA MET A 61 3.78 -4.94 4.31
C MET A 61 3.92 -5.99 3.22
N VAL A 62 2.80 -6.54 2.75
CA VAL A 62 2.78 -7.63 1.78
C VAL A 62 2.20 -7.12 0.47
N TYR A 63 2.97 -7.19 -0.61
CA TYR A 63 2.49 -6.97 -1.97
C TYR A 63 2.26 -8.30 -2.65
N THR A 64 1.20 -8.43 -3.44
CA THR A 64 1.00 -9.61 -4.27
C THR A 64 0.56 -9.25 -5.67
N GLY A 65 1.16 -9.89 -6.67
CA GLY A 65 0.65 -9.99 -8.02
C GLY A 65 -0.05 -11.32 -8.24
N ALA A 66 -1.29 -11.33 -8.71
CA ALA A 66 -2.02 -12.52 -9.14
C ALA A 66 -2.11 -12.54 -10.67
N VAL A 67 -1.79 -13.68 -11.28
CA VAL A 67 -1.83 -13.89 -12.74
C VAL A 67 -2.82 -15.00 -13.07
N ILE A 68 -3.58 -14.82 -14.14
CA ILE A 68 -4.50 -15.83 -14.69
C ILE A 68 -4.67 -15.63 -16.21
N SER A 69 -5.08 -16.67 -16.94
CA SER A 69 -5.48 -16.54 -18.34
C SER A 69 -6.82 -15.84 -18.52
N LEU A 70 -6.99 -15.19 -19.66
CA LEU A 70 -8.26 -14.60 -20.08
C LEU A 70 -9.35 -15.68 -20.19
N GLY A 71 -9.01 -16.89 -20.62
CA GLY A 71 -9.94 -18.02 -20.70
C GLY A 71 -10.47 -18.53 -19.36
N GLU A 72 -9.78 -18.29 -18.23
CA GLU A 72 -10.26 -18.65 -16.88
C GLU A 72 -10.85 -17.44 -16.13
N HIS A 73 -11.07 -16.30 -16.80
CA HIS A 73 -11.57 -15.09 -16.15
C HIS A 73 -12.96 -15.27 -15.53
N ASP A 74 -13.88 -15.97 -16.19
CA ASP A 74 -15.23 -16.17 -15.67
C ASP A 74 -15.24 -17.06 -14.42
N ASP A 75 -14.34 -18.05 -14.34
CA ASP A 75 -14.12 -18.84 -13.13
C ASP A 75 -13.60 -17.97 -11.99
N LEU A 76 -12.61 -17.10 -12.28
CA LEU A 76 -12.11 -16.13 -11.32
C LEU A 76 -13.22 -15.20 -10.80
N VAL A 77 -14.05 -14.66 -11.69
CA VAL A 77 -15.20 -13.81 -11.32
C VAL A 77 -16.11 -14.56 -10.35
N ARG A 78 -16.48 -15.81 -10.65
CA ARG A 78 -17.32 -16.63 -9.76
C ARG A 78 -16.71 -16.80 -8.38
N LEU A 79 -15.41 -17.10 -8.31
CA LEU A 79 -14.71 -17.30 -7.04
C LEU A 79 -14.53 -16.00 -6.24
N CYS A 80 -14.32 -14.87 -6.92
CA CYS A 80 -14.17 -13.55 -6.30
C CYS A 80 -15.52 -12.88 -5.96
N HIS A 81 -16.61 -13.17 -6.66
CA HIS A 81 -17.94 -12.60 -6.37
C HIS A 81 -18.59 -13.18 -5.11
N VAL A 82 -18.18 -14.39 -4.68
CA VAL A 82 -18.49 -14.91 -3.34
C VAL A 82 -17.78 -14.07 -2.25
N ALA A 83 -16.77 -13.27 -2.64
CA ALA A 83 -15.90 -12.51 -1.76
C ALA A 83 -16.35 -11.04 -1.52
N ASP A 84 -17.35 -10.51 -2.25
CA ASP A 84 -17.82 -9.10 -2.14
C ASP A 84 -18.81 -8.86 -0.97
N SER A 85 -18.80 -9.71 0.06
CA SER A 85 -19.55 -9.48 1.29
C SER A 85 -18.83 -8.55 2.28
N LYS A 86 -17.91 -7.69 1.82
CA LYS A 86 -17.25 -6.55 2.53
C LYS A 86 -16.60 -6.81 3.90
N ILE A 87 -16.74 -8.00 4.46
CA ILE A 87 -16.10 -8.52 5.66
C ILE A 87 -15.96 -10.01 5.39
N LEU A 88 -15.05 -10.40 4.48
CA LEU A 88 -14.59 -11.78 4.51
C LEU A 88 -13.86 -11.93 5.83
N ASP A 89 -14.38 -12.79 6.70
CA ASP A 89 -13.59 -13.25 7.82
C ASP A 89 -12.37 -14.04 7.30
N GLU A 90 -11.42 -14.30 8.19
CA GLU A 90 -10.19 -15.01 7.86
C GLU A 90 -10.47 -16.39 7.22
N ARG A 91 -11.52 -17.09 7.65
CA ARG A 91 -11.88 -18.42 7.15
C ARG A 91 -12.34 -18.36 5.70
N HIS A 92 -13.16 -17.37 5.35
CA HIS A 92 -13.60 -17.18 3.98
C HIS A 92 -12.42 -16.82 3.06
N ARG A 93 -11.47 -15.98 3.52
CA ARG A 93 -10.26 -15.68 2.74
C ARG A 93 -9.43 -16.93 2.46
N LEU A 94 -9.23 -17.79 3.46
CA LEU A 94 -8.50 -19.05 3.31
C LEU A 94 -9.21 -20.00 2.33
N ALA A 95 -10.53 -20.14 2.44
CA ALA A 95 -11.32 -20.96 1.53
C ALA A 95 -11.24 -20.44 0.08
N SER A 96 -11.40 -19.13 -0.14
CA SER A 96 -11.24 -18.51 -1.45
C SER A 96 -9.83 -18.71 -2.01
N LEU A 97 -8.80 -18.55 -1.18
CA LEU A 97 -7.41 -18.81 -1.59
C LEU A 97 -7.20 -20.26 -2.06
N GLN A 98 -7.78 -21.23 -1.35
CA GLN A 98 -7.71 -22.63 -1.74
C GLN A 98 -8.39 -22.88 -3.09
N GLN A 99 -9.54 -22.25 -3.34
CA GLN A 99 -10.25 -22.36 -4.61
C GLN A 99 -9.48 -21.70 -5.77
N LEU A 100 -8.93 -20.50 -5.56
CA LEU A 100 -8.10 -19.81 -6.56
C LEU A 100 -6.91 -20.65 -6.99
N ARG A 101 -6.26 -21.35 -6.04
CA ARG A 101 -5.13 -22.26 -6.32
C ARG A 101 -5.49 -23.48 -7.15
N GLN A 102 -6.78 -23.81 -7.30
CA GLN A 102 -7.23 -24.92 -8.16
C GLN A 102 -7.41 -24.53 -9.62
N LEU A 103 -7.45 -23.23 -9.94
CA LEU A 103 -7.47 -22.75 -11.33
C LEU A 103 -6.15 -23.10 -12.01
N LYS A 104 -6.21 -23.52 -13.28
CA LYS A 104 -5.07 -24.16 -13.96
C LYS A 104 -3.93 -23.18 -14.18
N THR A 105 -4.26 -21.95 -14.57
CA THR A 105 -3.30 -20.90 -14.92
C THR A 105 -3.04 -19.91 -13.79
N PHE A 106 -3.75 -20.04 -12.66
CA PHE A 106 -3.59 -19.11 -11.55
C PHE A 106 -2.20 -19.22 -10.92
N ARG A 107 -1.51 -18.09 -10.81
CA ARG A 107 -0.21 -17.95 -10.14
C ARG A 107 -0.20 -16.69 -9.29
N SER A 108 0.57 -16.71 -8.21
CA SER A 108 0.74 -15.55 -7.34
C SER A 108 2.22 -15.28 -7.05
N PHE A 109 2.61 -14.01 -7.12
CA PHE A 109 3.94 -13.50 -6.83
C PHE A 109 3.84 -12.59 -5.61
N THR A 110 4.29 -13.07 -4.46
CA THR A 110 4.14 -12.34 -3.19
C THR A 110 5.49 -11.85 -2.69
N VAL A 111 5.56 -10.56 -2.36
CA VAL A 111 6.73 -9.91 -1.78
C VAL A 111 6.37 -9.41 -0.39
N CYS A 112 7.07 -9.92 0.62
CA CYS A 112 6.94 -9.49 2.01
C CYS A 112 8.03 -8.48 2.34
N VAL A 113 7.65 -7.21 2.49
CA VAL A 113 8.54 -6.13 2.90
C VAL A 113 8.59 -6.10 4.42
N SER A 114 9.77 -6.36 4.98
CA SER A 114 9.94 -6.48 6.43
C SER A 114 9.82 -5.12 7.14
N PRO A 115 9.44 -5.10 8.44
CA PRO A 115 9.42 -3.87 9.23
C PRO A 115 10.78 -3.17 9.31
N GLU A 116 11.87 -3.94 9.30
CA GLU A 116 13.24 -3.43 9.22
C GLU A 116 13.51 -2.74 7.87
N GLU A 117 13.19 -3.38 6.75
CA GLU A 117 13.36 -2.80 5.41
C GLU A 117 12.53 -1.51 5.26
N ILE A 118 11.30 -1.54 5.76
CA ILE A 118 10.42 -0.37 5.81
C ILE A 118 11.06 0.76 6.64
N SER A 119 11.60 0.43 7.82
CA SER A 119 12.23 1.41 8.71
C SER A 119 13.46 2.01 8.05
N ASN A 120 14.39 1.17 7.57
CA ASN A 120 15.62 1.56 6.90
C ASN A 120 15.36 2.38 5.64
N THR A 121 14.32 2.05 4.87
CA THR A 121 13.96 2.82 3.68
C THR A 121 13.48 4.21 4.03
N MET A 122 12.69 4.36 5.08
CA MET A 122 12.08 5.65 5.47
C MET A 122 12.99 6.54 6.30
N THR A 123 13.94 5.97 7.06
CA THR A 123 14.93 6.73 7.85
C THR A 123 16.29 6.85 7.14
N GLY A 124 16.47 6.16 6.01
CA GLY A 124 17.73 6.10 5.29
C GLY A 124 18.08 7.36 4.49
N ARG A 125 19.38 7.57 4.28
CA ARG A 125 19.99 8.74 3.61
C ARG A 125 19.62 8.95 2.14
N SER A 126 18.98 7.96 1.53
CA SER A 126 18.62 7.97 0.11
C SER A 126 17.40 8.84 -0.25
N GLY A 127 16.68 9.39 0.74
CA GLY A 127 15.43 10.13 0.51
C GLY A 127 14.28 9.26 -0.04
N ARG A 128 14.41 7.94 0.07
CA ARG A 128 13.36 6.99 -0.30
C ARG A 128 12.23 7.08 0.72
N ASN A 129 11.02 6.81 0.26
CA ASN A 129 9.83 6.79 1.11
C ASN A 129 8.99 5.56 0.79
N LEU A 130 7.91 5.38 1.56
CA LEU A 130 7.04 4.22 1.41
C LEU A 130 6.43 4.12 0.00
N ASN A 131 6.17 5.24 -0.69
CA ASN A 131 5.68 5.20 -2.07
C ASN A 131 6.75 4.70 -3.04
N THR A 132 8.00 5.13 -2.88
CA THR A 132 9.12 4.63 -3.69
C THR A 132 9.27 3.11 -3.53
N LEU A 133 9.23 2.63 -2.28
CA LEU A 133 9.28 1.20 -1.98
C LEU A 133 8.11 0.45 -2.62
N SER A 134 6.88 0.96 -2.42
CA SER A 134 5.64 0.39 -3.01
C SER A 134 5.75 0.26 -4.54
N HIS A 135 6.21 1.32 -5.21
CA HIS A 135 6.33 1.33 -6.66
C HIS A 135 7.40 0.35 -7.16
N GLU A 136 8.53 0.24 -6.46
CA GLU A 136 9.59 -0.70 -6.83
C GLU A 136 9.19 -2.16 -6.62
N THR A 137 8.49 -2.45 -5.52
CA THR A 137 7.93 -3.77 -5.26
C THR A 137 6.93 -4.18 -6.36
N ALA A 138 6.04 -3.27 -6.77
CA ALA A 138 5.12 -3.54 -7.87
C ALA A 138 5.85 -3.74 -9.21
N VAL A 139 6.88 -2.93 -9.50
CA VAL A 139 7.72 -3.10 -10.71
C VAL A 139 8.43 -4.46 -10.70
N HIS A 140 8.93 -4.90 -9.55
CA HIS A 140 9.54 -6.22 -9.40
C HIS A 140 8.52 -7.33 -9.69
N ILE A 141 7.34 -7.27 -9.08
CA ILE A 141 6.24 -8.23 -9.33
C ILE A 141 5.86 -8.29 -10.81
N ILE A 142 5.69 -7.13 -11.47
CA ILE A 142 5.36 -7.10 -12.90
C ILE A 142 6.48 -7.73 -13.72
N SER A 143 7.74 -7.45 -13.39
CA SER A 143 8.89 -8.01 -14.12
C SER A 143 8.95 -9.54 -13.99
N GLU A 144 8.79 -10.07 -12.78
CA GLU A 144 8.72 -11.53 -12.54
C GLU A 144 7.55 -12.17 -13.28
N ALA A 145 6.37 -11.54 -13.20
CA ALA A 145 5.18 -12.02 -13.90
C ALA A 145 5.37 -12.02 -15.43
N THR A 146 5.98 -10.98 -16.01
CA THR A 146 6.30 -10.91 -17.44
C THR A 146 7.23 -12.06 -17.86
N LEU A 147 8.26 -12.36 -17.05
CA LEU A 147 9.22 -13.43 -17.34
C LEU A 147 8.55 -14.81 -17.32
N VAL A 148 7.79 -15.11 -16.26
CA VAL A 148 7.10 -16.41 -16.11
C VAL A 148 5.99 -16.59 -17.16
N SER A 149 5.39 -15.50 -17.61
CA SER A 149 4.32 -15.51 -18.62
C SER A 149 4.84 -15.79 -20.04
N ALA A 150 6.16 -15.89 -20.26
CA ALA A 150 6.76 -16.22 -21.55
C ALA A 150 6.21 -15.40 -22.74
N GLY A 151 6.04 -14.09 -22.52
CA GLY A 151 5.52 -13.16 -23.53
C GLY A 151 4.00 -13.09 -23.67
N LYS A 152 3.24 -13.85 -22.86
CA LYS A 152 1.77 -13.87 -22.90
C LYS A 152 1.09 -12.90 -21.94
N LEU A 153 1.83 -12.18 -21.10
CA LEU A 153 1.24 -11.17 -20.21
C LEU A 153 0.84 -9.96 -21.04
N CYS A 154 -0.46 -9.62 -21.08
CA CYS A 154 -0.99 -8.56 -21.94
C CYS A 154 -1.51 -7.33 -21.18
N ALA A 155 -1.95 -7.50 -19.92
CA ALA A 155 -2.52 -6.39 -19.14
C ALA A 155 -2.16 -6.49 -17.65
N ALA A 156 -2.05 -5.35 -17.00
CA ALA A 156 -1.79 -5.23 -15.57
C ALA A 156 -2.75 -4.23 -14.91
N TYR A 157 -3.40 -4.65 -13.82
CA TYR A 157 -4.35 -3.89 -13.03
C TYR A 157 -3.78 -3.69 -11.63
N VAL A 158 -3.69 -2.45 -11.16
CA VAL A 158 -2.99 -2.13 -9.90
C VAL A 158 -3.88 -1.29 -9.00
N ASP A 159 -4.03 -1.69 -7.74
CA ASP A 159 -4.65 -0.85 -6.72
C ASP A 159 -3.70 0.26 -6.27
N THR A 160 -4.27 1.43 -5.95
CA THR A 160 -3.48 2.52 -5.39
C THR A 160 -4.25 3.32 -4.35
N VAL A 161 -3.53 3.75 -3.32
CA VAL A 161 -4.00 4.78 -2.38
C VAL A 161 -3.77 6.20 -2.91
N GLY A 162 -2.86 6.37 -3.88
CA GLY A 162 -2.41 7.66 -4.39
C GLY A 162 -3.15 8.14 -5.66
N PRO A 163 -2.65 9.19 -6.33
CA PRO A 163 -3.15 9.63 -7.63
C PRO A 163 -2.83 8.58 -8.72
N PRO A 164 -3.85 7.95 -9.33
CA PRO A 164 -3.65 6.84 -10.28
C PRO A 164 -2.89 7.28 -11.55
N ASP A 165 -3.15 8.48 -12.06
CA ASP A 165 -2.62 8.94 -13.35
C ASP A 165 -1.09 8.95 -13.40
N THR A 166 -0.46 9.47 -12.33
CA THR A 166 1.00 9.53 -12.23
C THR A 166 1.64 8.16 -12.13
N TYR A 167 0.97 7.24 -11.43
CA TYR A 167 1.48 5.88 -11.22
C TYR A 167 1.29 5.05 -12.50
N GLN A 168 0.14 5.16 -13.15
CA GLN A 168 -0.13 4.52 -14.44
C GLN A 168 0.86 4.96 -15.50
N THR A 169 1.12 6.27 -15.62
CA THR A 169 2.09 6.81 -16.59
C THR A 169 3.48 6.21 -16.36
N ARG A 170 3.91 6.11 -15.09
CA ARG A 170 5.21 5.53 -14.72
C ARG A 170 5.30 4.05 -15.08
N LEU A 171 4.26 3.26 -14.77
CA LEU A 171 4.23 1.84 -15.07
C LEU A 171 4.11 1.57 -16.57
N ALA A 172 3.23 2.28 -17.29
CA ALA A 172 3.08 2.17 -18.74
C ALA A 172 4.38 2.53 -19.48
N GLY A 173 5.09 3.57 -19.02
CA GLY A 173 6.40 3.92 -19.57
C GLY A 173 7.48 2.85 -19.34
N ARG A 174 7.40 2.11 -18.21
CA ARG A 174 8.36 1.03 -17.89
C ARG A 174 8.03 -0.29 -18.60
N PHE A 175 6.74 -0.55 -18.83
CA PHE A 175 6.21 -1.77 -19.43
C PHE A 175 5.33 -1.44 -20.65
N PRO A 176 5.90 -0.92 -21.74
CA PRO A 176 5.14 -0.46 -22.91
C PRO A 176 4.41 -1.58 -23.65
N HIS A 177 4.75 -2.84 -23.39
CA HIS A 177 4.09 -4.03 -23.95
C HIS A 177 2.80 -4.41 -23.19
N LEU A 178 2.52 -3.79 -22.04
CA LEU A 178 1.35 -4.09 -21.22
C LEU A 178 0.31 -2.98 -21.31
N ARG A 179 -0.96 -3.36 -21.39
CA ARG A 179 -2.07 -2.46 -21.07
C ARG A 179 -2.15 -2.28 -19.56
N VAL A 180 -1.60 -1.18 -19.05
CA VAL A 180 -1.60 -0.88 -17.61
C VAL A 180 -2.80 -0.03 -17.23
N THR A 181 -3.54 -0.48 -16.21
CA THR A 181 -4.64 0.27 -15.59
C THR A 181 -4.38 0.40 -14.09
N VAL A 182 -4.34 1.63 -13.57
CA VAL A 182 -4.22 1.89 -12.13
C VAL A 182 -5.49 2.56 -11.66
N ALA A 183 -6.10 2.02 -10.60
CA ALA A 183 -7.34 2.57 -10.05
C ALA A 183 -7.32 2.55 -8.52
N LYS A 184 -8.13 3.41 -7.91
CA LYS A 184 -8.43 3.33 -6.48
C LYS A 184 -9.52 2.28 -6.26
N LYS A 185 -9.40 1.48 -5.19
CA LYS A 185 -10.35 0.39 -4.89
C LYS A 185 -10.48 -0.57 -6.07
N ALA A 186 -9.34 -0.86 -6.69
CA ALA A 186 -9.25 -1.72 -7.86
C ALA A 186 -9.68 -3.16 -7.52
N ASP A 187 -9.50 -3.60 -6.28
CA ASP A 187 -10.01 -4.86 -5.73
C ASP A 187 -11.54 -5.02 -5.87
N SER A 188 -12.28 -3.91 -5.82
CA SER A 188 -13.74 -3.88 -5.98
C SER A 188 -14.19 -3.80 -7.44
N LYS A 189 -13.27 -3.53 -8.37
CA LYS A 189 -13.56 -3.30 -9.79
C LYS A 189 -13.06 -4.43 -10.69
N PHE A 190 -11.90 -5.00 -10.34
CA PHE A 190 -11.18 -5.98 -11.14
C PHE A 190 -11.03 -7.28 -10.33
N PRO A 191 -11.67 -8.38 -10.76
CA PRO A 191 -11.58 -9.67 -10.06
C PRO A 191 -10.14 -10.14 -9.81
N ILE A 192 -9.23 -9.86 -10.75
CA ILE A 192 -7.81 -10.26 -10.60
C ILE A 192 -7.09 -9.50 -9.49
N VAL A 193 -7.46 -8.23 -9.26
CA VAL A 193 -6.96 -7.45 -8.13
C VAL A 193 -7.58 -7.93 -6.83
N SER A 194 -8.86 -8.32 -6.85
CA SER A 194 -9.51 -8.97 -5.70
C SER A 194 -8.78 -10.25 -5.28
N ALA A 195 -8.40 -11.11 -6.22
CA ALA A 195 -7.60 -12.30 -5.95
C ALA A 195 -6.22 -11.96 -5.36
N ALA A 196 -5.52 -10.96 -5.91
CA ALA A 196 -4.27 -10.47 -5.33
C ALA A 196 -4.45 -9.98 -3.89
N SER A 197 -5.55 -9.28 -3.60
CA SER A 197 -5.94 -8.81 -2.28
C SER A 197 -6.12 -9.96 -1.28
N ILE A 198 -6.80 -11.03 -1.68
CA ILE A 198 -7.02 -12.22 -0.85
C ILE A 198 -5.68 -12.85 -0.47
N VAL A 199 -4.78 -13.02 -1.44
CA VAL A 199 -3.45 -13.59 -1.21
C VAL A 199 -2.64 -12.69 -0.28
N ALA A 200 -2.57 -11.38 -0.55
CA ALA A 200 -1.80 -10.44 0.25
C ALA A 200 -2.27 -10.39 1.71
N LYS A 201 -3.60 -10.33 1.94
CA LYS A 201 -4.21 -10.32 3.28
C LYS A 201 -3.94 -11.63 4.01
N THR A 202 -4.14 -12.77 3.37
CA THR A 202 -3.93 -14.08 4.00
C THR A 202 -2.47 -14.31 4.37
N THR A 203 -1.53 -13.96 3.50
CA THR A 203 -0.09 -14.04 3.78
C THR A 203 0.29 -13.13 4.94
N ARG A 204 -0.27 -11.92 4.97
CA ARG A 204 -0.03 -10.99 6.07
C ARG A 204 -0.61 -11.50 7.40
N ASP A 205 -1.84 -12.00 7.39
CA ASP A 205 -2.50 -12.53 8.58
C ASP A 205 -1.68 -13.67 9.18
N THR A 206 -1.17 -14.57 8.33
CA THR A 206 -0.25 -15.65 8.72
C THR A 206 1.02 -15.09 9.37
N ALA A 207 1.68 -14.12 8.72
CA ALA A 207 2.89 -13.49 9.24
C ALA A 207 2.67 -12.75 10.58
N ILE A 208 1.46 -12.23 10.83
CA ILE A 208 1.08 -11.62 12.10
C ILE A 208 0.83 -12.69 13.17
N GLN A 209 0.16 -13.79 12.82
CA GLN A 209 -0.08 -14.91 13.75
C GLN A 209 1.23 -15.56 14.21
N GLU A 210 2.20 -15.70 13.31
CA GLU A 210 3.53 -16.24 13.60
C GLU A 210 4.34 -15.38 14.59
N LEU A 211 3.95 -14.13 14.84
CA LEU A 211 4.58 -13.30 15.88
C LEU A 211 4.29 -13.83 17.29
N GLY A 212 3.19 -14.58 17.49
CA GLY A 212 2.81 -15.14 18.79
C GLY A 212 2.42 -14.11 19.86
N GLU A 213 2.23 -12.85 19.48
CA GLU A 213 2.01 -11.72 20.40
C GLU A 213 0.60 -11.14 20.26
N ASN A 214 -0.04 -10.79 21.38
CA ASN A 214 -1.35 -10.16 21.37
C ASN A 214 -1.24 -8.64 21.19
N ILE A 215 -0.93 -8.23 19.96
CA ILE A 215 -0.68 -6.83 19.56
C ILE A 215 -1.94 -6.07 19.11
N GLY A 216 -3.12 -6.67 19.23
CA GLY A 216 -4.34 -6.16 18.60
C GLY A 216 -4.24 -6.14 17.07
N SER A 217 -4.80 -5.11 16.42
CA SER A 217 -4.76 -4.98 14.96
C SER A 217 -3.42 -4.50 14.40
N GLY A 218 -2.50 -4.04 15.26
CA GLY A 218 -1.24 -3.40 14.88
C GLY A 218 -1.38 -2.00 14.28
N TYR A 219 -2.59 -1.46 14.15
CA TYR A 219 -2.79 -0.07 13.69
C TYR A 219 -2.57 0.93 14.82
N PRO A 220 -2.02 2.12 14.54
CA PRO A 220 -1.91 3.21 15.52
C PRO A 220 -3.24 3.62 16.18
N SER A 221 -4.37 3.35 15.51
CA SER A 221 -5.71 3.64 16.00
C SER A 221 -6.26 2.61 17.00
N ASP A 222 -5.61 1.44 17.15
CA ASP A 222 -6.03 0.41 18.10
C ASP A 222 -5.36 0.65 19.46
N PRO A 223 -6.14 0.91 20.53
CA PRO A 223 -5.59 1.13 21.87
C PRO A 223 -4.73 -0.03 22.37
N ARG A 224 -5.01 -1.27 21.96
CA ARG A 224 -4.20 -2.44 22.36
C ARG A 224 -2.81 -2.41 21.74
N ALA A 225 -2.71 -2.00 20.47
CA ALA A 225 -1.43 -1.87 19.79
C ALA A 225 -0.57 -0.77 20.44
N ILE A 226 -1.16 0.38 20.78
CA ILE A 226 -0.45 1.47 21.46
C ILE A 226 -0.04 1.08 22.89
N ALA A 227 -0.91 0.38 23.63
CA ALA A 227 -0.58 -0.13 24.95
C ALA A 227 0.60 -1.12 24.88
N TRP A 228 0.58 -2.03 23.90
CA TRP A 228 1.67 -2.99 23.67
C TRP A 228 2.99 -2.28 23.34
N LEU A 229 2.98 -1.23 22.48
CA LEU A 229 4.19 -0.45 22.18
C LEU A 229 4.77 0.20 23.44
N ARG A 230 3.91 0.80 24.29
CA ARG A 230 4.35 1.47 25.52
C ARG A 230 4.88 0.49 26.56
N SER A 231 4.34 -0.73 26.64
CA SER A 231 4.82 -1.74 27.61
C SER A 231 6.14 -2.39 27.20
N HIS A 232 6.50 -2.35 25.92
CA HIS A 232 7.71 -2.99 25.37
C HIS A 232 8.79 -2.01 24.93
N VAL A 233 8.61 -0.71 25.21
CA VAL A 233 9.60 0.30 24.90
C VAL A 233 10.84 0.11 25.79
N HIS A 234 12.02 0.14 25.17
CA HIS A 234 13.29 0.05 25.86
C HIS A 234 14.00 1.40 25.84
N ARG A 235 14.44 1.87 27.01
CA ARG A 235 15.06 3.19 27.19
C ARG A 235 16.20 3.51 26.22
N PHE A 236 17.02 2.53 25.85
CA PHE A 236 18.18 2.73 24.98
C PHE A 236 18.00 2.29 23.53
N PHE A 237 17.13 1.30 23.29
CA PHE A 237 17.02 0.66 21.97
C PHE A 237 15.70 0.99 21.27
N VAL A 238 14.81 1.73 21.95
CA VAL A 238 13.39 1.92 21.61
C VAL A 238 12.63 0.59 21.64
N PHE A 239 13.05 -0.41 20.87
CA PHE A 239 12.57 -1.79 20.96
C PHE A 239 13.76 -2.76 20.89
N ARG A 240 13.68 -3.86 21.63
CA ARG A 240 14.69 -4.93 21.56
C ARG A 240 14.60 -5.64 20.20
N HIS A 241 15.70 -6.24 19.72
CA HIS A 241 15.73 -6.99 18.45
C HIS A 241 14.69 -8.12 18.34
N VAL A 242 14.29 -8.72 19.47
CA VAL A 242 13.19 -9.72 19.50
C VAL A 242 11.86 -9.15 18.99
N TYR A 243 11.69 -7.82 19.07
CA TYR A 243 10.55 -7.08 18.54
C TYR A 243 10.89 -6.40 17.19
N GLY A 244 11.73 -7.04 16.38
CA GLY A 244 12.08 -6.59 15.02
C GLY A 244 10.89 -6.52 14.05
N PHE A 245 9.68 -6.87 14.52
CA PHE A 245 8.43 -6.67 13.81
C PHE A 245 7.82 -5.26 13.97
N VAL A 246 8.42 -4.38 14.78
CA VAL A 246 7.98 -2.98 14.95
C VAL A 246 8.59 -2.09 13.86
N ARG A 247 7.78 -1.22 13.26
CA ARG A 247 8.26 -0.24 12.27
C ARG A 247 8.73 1.03 12.97
N HIS A 248 10.04 1.23 13.05
CA HIS A 248 10.64 2.36 13.77
C HIS A 248 10.39 3.72 13.11
N SER A 249 10.11 3.74 11.80
CA SER A 249 9.82 4.98 11.07
C SER A 249 8.38 5.51 11.25
N TRP A 250 7.52 4.82 12.01
CA TRP A 250 6.13 5.22 12.20
C TRP A 250 5.99 6.28 13.29
N GLY A 251 5.08 7.23 13.07
CA GLY A 251 4.86 8.38 13.97
C GLY A 251 4.76 8.04 15.46
N PRO A 252 3.92 7.07 15.89
CA PRO A 252 3.84 6.68 17.30
C PRO A 252 5.16 6.18 17.90
N VAL A 253 5.97 5.45 17.12
CA VAL A 253 7.28 4.94 17.58
C VAL A 253 8.30 6.08 17.65
N VAL A 254 8.32 6.95 16.64
CA VAL A 254 9.16 8.15 16.63
C VAL A 254 8.83 9.08 17.81
N GLN A 255 7.55 9.24 18.15
CA GLN A 255 7.13 10.01 19.32
C GLN A 255 7.65 9.41 20.64
N LEU A 256 7.57 8.08 20.80
CA LEU A 256 8.11 7.40 21.98
C LEU A 256 9.65 7.50 22.05
N ALA A 257 10.33 7.42 20.91
CA ALA A 257 11.78 7.54 20.83
C ALA A 257 12.27 8.96 21.18
N ASN A 258 11.51 9.99 20.82
CA ASN A 258 11.86 11.40 21.07
C ASN A 258 11.46 11.89 22.46
N ASP A 259 10.65 11.13 23.21
CA ASP A 259 10.29 11.47 24.58
C ASP A 259 11.45 11.14 25.54
N SER A 260 12.14 12.18 26.00
CA SER A 260 13.27 12.08 26.95
C SER A 260 12.91 11.43 28.30
N ALA A 261 11.63 11.42 28.68
CA ALA A 261 11.18 10.73 29.89
C ALA A 261 11.15 9.21 29.68
N VAL A 262 10.94 8.76 28.43
CA VAL A 262 10.78 7.34 28.07
C VAL A 262 12.09 6.77 27.53
N CYS A 263 12.67 7.41 26.51
CA CYS A 263 13.89 6.98 25.84
C CYS A 263 15.03 7.96 26.09
N VAL A 264 16.26 7.46 26.02
CA VAL A 264 17.45 8.32 25.94
C VAL A 264 17.50 8.90 24.54
N PRO A 265 17.59 10.24 24.38
CA PRO A 265 17.68 10.85 23.05
C PRO A 265 18.97 10.41 22.38
N VAL A 266 18.83 9.84 21.18
CA VAL A 266 19.95 9.51 20.30
C VAL A 266 20.02 10.60 19.25
N VAL A 267 21.18 11.26 19.18
CA VAL A 267 21.46 12.25 18.13
C VAL A 267 22.42 11.60 17.16
N PHE A 268 22.00 11.47 15.90
CA PHE A 268 22.89 11.01 14.86
C PHE A 268 23.71 12.19 14.32
N GLU A 269 24.94 11.93 13.89
CA GLU A 269 25.83 12.95 13.30
C GLU A 269 25.13 13.76 12.18
N GLN A 270 24.23 13.10 11.43
CA GLN A 270 23.47 13.73 10.35
C GLN A 270 22.43 14.74 10.85
N ASP A 271 21.85 14.54 12.04
CA ASP A 271 20.88 15.48 12.61
C ASP A 271 21.56 16.83 12.89
N LEU A 272 22.84 16.78 13.29
CA LEU A 272 23.67 17.96 13.53
C LEU A 272 23.99 18.71 12.23
N ASP A 273 24.32 17.98 11.16
CA ASP A 273 24.60 18.55 9.83
C ASP A 273 23.36 19.20 9.23
N GLU A 274 22.19 18.56 9.35
CA GLU A 274 20.92 19.13 8.90
C GLU A 274 20.51 20.37 9.71
N GLU A 275 20.68 20.34 11.03
CA GLU A 275 20.37 21.49 11.87
C GLU A 275 21.32 22.66 11.59
N ALA A 276 22.61 22.39 11.36
CA ALA A 276 23.58 23.37 10.90
C ALA A 276 23.17 23.97 9.54
N ALA A 277 22.76 23.14 8.57
CA ALA A 277 22.26 23.60 7.28
C ALA A 277 20.99 24.46 7.40
N ARG A 278 20.04 24.07 8.25
CA ARG A 278 18.81 24.86 8.53
C ARG A 278 19.13 26.18 9.23
N ARG A 279 20.14 26.21 10.11
CA ARG A 279 20.62 27.45 10.76
C ARG A 279 21.30 28.37 9.76
N LEU A 280 22.05 27.84 8.81
CA LEU A 280 22.63 28.58 7.68
C LEU A 280 21.55 29.16 6.75
N GLU A 281 20.48 28.42 6.46
CA GLU A 281 19.34 28.91 5.67
C GLU A 281 18.53 30.00 6.41
N ARG A 282 18.42 29.92 7.75
CA ARG A 282 17.73 30.93 8.58
C ARG A 282 18.57 32.16 8.92
N GLY A 283 19.90 32.08 8.81
CA GLY A 283 20.83 33.18 9.04
C GLY A 283 21.07 34.08 7.82
N GLY A 284 20.43 33.78 6.68
CA GLY A 284 20.41 34.66 5.51
C GLY A 284 19.48 35.85 5.73
N ASP A 285 20.03 37.06 5.60
CA ASP A 285 19.37 38.34 5.82
C ASP A 285 18.02 38.47 5.09
N GLY A 286 17.11 39.23 5.69
CA GLY A 286 15.69 39.22 5.43
C GLY A 286 15.23 39.61 4.02
N ARG A 287 14.03 39.15 3.69
CA ARG A 287 13.12 39.63 2.63
C ARG A 287 13.64 39.55 1.18
N GLN A 288 13.50 38.36 0.59
CA GLN A 288 12.98 38.25 -0.78
C GLN A 288 12.10 36.99 -0.87
N GLN A 289 10.80 37.18 -1.06
CA GLN A 289 9.93 36.11 -1.56
C GLN A 289 10.39 35.78 -2.99
N LYS A 290 11.25 34.77 -3.15
CA LYS A 290 11.44 34.14 -4.45
C LYS A 290 10.29 33.18 -4.68
N LEU A 291 9.24 33.66 -5.34
CA LEU A 291 8.31 32.83 -6.09
C LEU A 291 9.14 32.03 -7.11
N SER A 292 9.50 30.80 -6.76
CA SER A 292 10.11 29.85 -7.68
C SER A 292 9.20 28.64 -7.79
N PHE A 293 8.61 28.46 -8.98
CA PHE A 293 7.74 27.34 -9.32
C PHE A 293 8.53 26.11 -9.80
N ALA A 294 9.82 26.02 -9.50
CA ALA A 294 10.64 24.86 -9.80
C ALA A 294 10.75 23.99 -8.55
N LYS A 295 10.43 22.69 -8.68
CA LYS A 295 10.72 21.71 -7.62
C LYS A 295 12.22 21.79 -7.28
N PRO A 296 12.60 21.88 -6.01
CA PRO A 296 14.01 21.90 -5.63
C PRO A 296 14.68 20.61 -6.14
N PRO A 297 15.90 20.69 -6.71
CA PRO A 297 16.62 19.50 -7.14
C PRO A 297 16.89 18.60 -5.91
N PRO A 298 16.84 17.27 -6.06
CA PRO A 298 17.12 16.36 -4.95
C PRO A 298 18.54 16.60 -4.45
N LYS A 299 18.68 16.80 -3.13
CA LYS A 299 19.97 17.01 -2.46
C LYS A 299 20.88 15.81 -2.73
N ARG A 300 21.95 16.03 -3.50
CA ARG A 300 23.05 15.08 -3.67
C ARG A 300 24.09 15.39 -2.61
N HIS A 301 24.42 14.41 -1.75
CA HIS A 301 25.52 14.53 -0.79
C HIS A 301 26.77 13.83 -1.34
N MET A 302 27.88 14.56 -1.35
CA MET A 302 29.20 14.10 -1.78
C MET A 302 29.93 13.34 -0.67
N VAL A 303 30.81 12.44 -1.10
CA VAL A 303 31.62 11.50 -0.31
C VAL A 303 32.76 12.21 0.46
N TYR A 304 33.05 11.69 1.65
CA TYR A 304 34.10 11.92 2.65
C TYR A 304 35.29 12.86 2.36
N THR A 305 35.62 13.66 3.39
CA THR A 305 36.99 13.84 3.90
C THR A 305 36.90 14.24 5.38
N HIS A 306 37.27 13.35 6.30
CA HIS A 306 37.31 13.67 7.74
C HIS A 306 38.62 14.41 8.06
N LEU A 307 38.50 15.66 8.49
CA LEU A 307 39.55 16.38 9.23
C LEU A 307 39.17 16.33 10.71
N LEU A 308 39.90 15.52 11.49
CA LEU A 308 39.72 15.45 12.95
C LEU A 308 40.07 16.81 13.58
N LYS A 309 39.05 17.54 14.04
CA LYS A 309 39.23 18.70 14.92
C LYS A 309 39.22 18.24 16.38
N LEU A 310 40.38 17.86 16.90
CA LEU A 310 40.56 17.67 18.34
C LEU A 310 40.54 19.04 19.03
N LYS A 311 39.68 19.22 20.03
CA LYS A 311 39.73 20.35 20.97
C LYS A 311 40.16 19.82 22.33
N TYR A 312 41.11 20.51 22.96
CA TYR A 312 41.52 20.21 24.33
C TYR A 312 40.38 20.57 25.30
N PRO A 313 40.02 19.69 26.24
CA PRO A 313 39.05 20.01 27.28
C PRO A 313 39.61 21.12 28.18
N THR A 314 38.92 22.25 28.27
CA THR A 314 39.31 23.39 29.12
C THR A 314 38.89 23.25 30.57
N SER A 315 38.16 22.19 30.92
CA SER A 315 37.77 21.89 32.29
C SER A 315 37.90 20.39 32.56
N LEU A 316 39.13 19.95 32.70
CA LEU A 316 39.47 18.86 33.60
C LEU A 316 40.34 19.50 34.68
N VAL A 317 39.67 20.16 35.62
CA VAL A 317 40.30 20.59 36.88
C VAL A 317 39.55 19.82 37.96
N GLU A 318 40.34 19.09 38.76
CA GLU A 318 39.94 18.17 39.83
C GLU A 318 38.95 18.76 40.85
#